data_AF-A0A3N0AW13-F1
#
_entry.id   AF-A0A3N0AW13-F1
#
_cell.length_a   1.000
_cell.length_b   1.000
_cell.length_c   1.000
_cell.angle_alpha   90.00
_cell.angle_beta   90.00
_cell.angle_gamma   90.00
#
_symmetry.space_group_name_H-M   'P 1'
#
loop_
_entity.id
_entity.type
_entity.pdbx_description
1 polymer ?
#
loop_
_entity_poly.entity_id
_entity_poly.type
_entity_poly.pdbx_seq_one_letter_code
_entity_poly.pdbx_strand_id
1 'polypeptide(L)'
;MSGYAATVGSATKVYLSSDKNLPVQINGNDMVDFVVAQGTSGIWRWRKWASGFAECWGATSTPTSTNVQWGGMTYDGTMRGGHALPFALTNLVHADVVIEDPGGGAFWPGVHTVFGDKAPKFFVLSVGNYSRTVRLHYYVTGTWR
;
A
#
# COMPACT_ATOMS: atom_id res chain seq x y z
N MET A 1 15.51 38.79 -7.08
CA MET A 1 14.19 38.17 -6.86
C MET A 1 13.82 38.42 -5.41
N SER A 2 12.77 39.19 -5.15
CA SER A 2 12.28 39.43 -3.78
C SER A 2 11.46 38.21 -3.37
N GLY A 3 11.93 37.42 -2.40
CA GLY A 3 11.17 36.30 -1.85
C GLY A 3 10.09 36.81 -0.90
N TYR A 4 8.83 36.45 -1.14
CA TYR A 4 7.77 36.66 -0.16
C TYR A 4 7.87 35.54 0.89
N ALA A 5 8.26 35.88 2.11
CA ALA A 5 8.26 34.95 3.24
C ALA A 5 7.00 35.20 4.08
N ALA A 6 6.23 34.15 4.33
CA ALA A 6 5.16 34.16 5.32
C ALA A 6 5.59 33.31 6.52
N THR A 7 5.69 33.92 7.70
CA THR A 7 6.03 33.22 8.95
C THR A 7 4.76 33.00 9.75
N VAL A 8 4.45 31.74 10.08
CA VAL A 8 3.34 31.39 10.97
C VAL A 8 3.92 30.92 12.30
N GLY A 9 3.78 31.74 13.35
CA GLY A 9 4.41 31.49 14.66
C GLY A 9 3.76 30.38 15.49
N SER A 10 2.42 30.32 15.51
CA SER A 10 1.67 29.26 16.20
C SER A 10 0.22 29.24 15.69
N ALA A 11 -0.11 28.31 14.79
CA ALA A 11 -1.47 28.14 14.30
C ALA A 11 -1.85 26.66 14.29
N THR A 12 -3.06 26.34 14.78
CA THR A 12 -3.63 24.98 14.71
C THR A 12 -4.05 24.63 13.28
N LYS A 13 -4.38 25.64 12.47
CA LYS A 13 -4.69 25.54 11.04
C LYS A 13 -4.21 26.80 10.33
N VAL A 14 -3.68 26.65 9.12
CA VAL A 14 -3.34 27.74 8.21
C VAL A 14 -4.19 27.58 6.96
N TYR A 15 -4.96 28.60 6.62
CA TYR A 15 -5.68 28.68 5.36
C TYR A 15 -4.88 29.60 4.44
N LEU A 16 -4.53 29.11 3.25
CA LEU A 16 -3.71 29.84 2.27
C LEU A 16 -4.56 30.66 1.30
N SER A 17 -5.89 30.60 1.42
CA SER A 17 -6.86 31.39 0.69
C SER A 17 -7.76 32.15 1.66
N SER A 18 -8.22 33.34 1.25
CA SER A 18 -9.19 34.15 2.00
C SER A 18 -10.59 33.53 2.03
N ASP A 19 -10.83 32.52 1.19
CA ASP A 19 -12.06 31.73 1.14
C ASP A 19 -11.71 30.25 1.19
N LYS A 20 -12.27 29.54 2.18
CA LYS A 20 -12.14 28.09 2.37
C LYS A 20 -12.66 27.26 1.19
N ASN A 21 -13.45 27.87 0.30
CA ASN A 21 -13.99 27.24 -0.90
C ASN A 21 -13.12 27.46 -2.14
N LEU A 22 -12.10 28.33 -2.08
CA LEU A 22 -11.15 28.50 -3.17
C LEU A 22 -10.06 27.43 -3.09
N PRO A 23 -9.68 26.82 -4.23
CA PRO A 23 -8.59 25.85 -4.27
C PRO A 23 -7.26 26.51 -3.89
N VAL A 24 -6.39 25.72 -3.27
CA VAL A 24 -4.99 26.12 -3.12
C VAL A 24 -4.38 26.17 -4.52
N GLN A 25 -3.76 27.29 -4.88
CA GLN A 25 -3.07 27.45 -6.16
C GLN A 25 -1.56 27.44 -5.98
N ILE A 26 -0.87 26.74 -6.87
CA ILE A 26 0.59 26.76 -6.98
C ILE A 26 0.95 27.33 -8.35
N ASN A 27 1.68 28.45 -8.37
CA ASN A 27 2.01 29.19 -9.59
C ASN A 27 0.76 29.55 -10.44
N GLY A 28 -0.34 29.91 -9.78
CA GLY A 28 -1.61 30.26 -10.44
C GLY A 28 -2.41 29.08 -10.99
N ASN A 29 -1.98 27.84 -10.76
CA ASN A 29 -2.72 26.63 -11.14
C ASN A 29 -3.36 26.00 -9.91
N ASP A 30 -4.61 25.57 -10.05
CA ASP A 30 -5.32 24.85 -9.00
C ASP A 30 -4.61 23.53 -8.67
N MET A 31 -4.45 23.26 -7.38
CA MET A 31 -3.97 21.98 -6.89
C MET A 31 -5.06 20.92 -7.09
N VAL A 32 -4.87 20.09 -8.12
CA VAL A 32 -5.87 19.11 -8.59
C VAL A 32 -6.12 17.99 -7.59
N ASP A 33 -5.13 17.60 -6.78
CA ASP A 33 -5.27 16.55 -5.79
C ASP A 33 -4.35 16.74 -4.59
N PHE A 34 -4.75 16.20 -3.44
CA PHE A 34 -4.04 16.30 -2.18
C PHE A 34 -4.51 15.26 -1.16
N VAL A 35 -3.64 14.92 -0.20
CA VAL A 35 -3.98 14.00 0.88
C VAL A 35 -4.98 14.66 1.83
N VAL A 36 -6.19 14.10 1.93
CA VAL A 36 -7.25 14.57 2.85
C VAL A 36 -7.25 13.83 4.18
N ALA A 37 -6.70 12.63 4.21
CA ALA A 37 -6.49 11.85 5.42
C ALA A 37 -5.35 10.85 5.22
N GLN A 38 -4.60 10.58 6.28
CA GLN A 38 -3.54 9.56 6.28
C GLN A 38 -3.35 9.00 7.68
N GLY A 39 -2.70 7.85 7.77
CA GLY A 39 -2.36 7.27 9.07
C GLY A 39 -1.74 5.89 8.97
N THR A 40 -1.78 5.21 10.11
CA THR A 40 -1.30 3.84 10.28
C THR A 40 -2.38 2.97 10.91
N SER A 41 -2.45 1.70 10.53
CA SER A 41 -3.30 0.69 11.18
C SER A 41 -2.69 -0.69 11.03
N GLY A 42 -2.28 -1.31 12.13
CA GLY A 42 -1.55 -2.59 12.08
C GLY A 42 -0.29 -2.50 11.22
N ILE A 43 -0.21 -3.33 10.19
CA ILE A 43 0.93 -3.36 9.24
C ILE A 43 0.90 -2.21 8.22
N TRP A 44 -0.21 -1.47 8.14
CA TRP A 44 -0.49 -0.53 7.06
C TRP A 44 -0.08 0.89 7.41
N ARG A 45 0.49 1.56 6.41
CA ARG A 45 0.41 3.00 6.20
C ARG A 45 -0.60 3.24 5.09
N TRP A 46 -1.33 4.34 5.15
CA TRP A 46 -2.38 4.64 4.18
C TRP A 46 -2.56 6.13 3.94
N ARG A 47 -3.08 6.46 2.75
CA ARG A 47 -3.50 7.81 2.35
C ARG A 47 -4.82 7.76 1.61
N LYS A 48 -5.65 8.78 1.83
CA LYS A 48 -6.84 9.11 1.07
C LYS A 48 -6.63 10.46 0.40
N TRP A 49 -6.87 10.51 -0.89
CA TRP A 49 -6.66 11.67 -1.73
C TRP A 49 -8.00 12.37 -2.04
N ALA A 50 -7.96 13.67 -2.29
CA ALA A 50 -9.10 14.51 -2.61
C ALA A 50 -9.78 14.07 -3.93
N SER A 51 -9.05 13.47 -4.86
CA SER A 51 -9.61 12.84 -6.06
C SER A 51 -10.55 11.66 -5.76
N GLY A 52 -10.51 11.13 -4.53
CA GLY A 52 -11.15 9.86 -4.18
C GLY A 52 -10.21 8.66 -4.30
N PHE A 53 -9.00 8.84 -4.81
CA PHE A 53 -7.96 7.80 -4.82
C PHE A 53 -7.48 7.47 -3.40
N ALA A 54 -7.10 6.23 -3.16
CA ALA A 54 -6.55 5.73 -1.92
C ALA A 54 -5.44 4.73 -2.18
N GLU A 55 -4.47 4.71 -1.26
CA GLU A 55 -3.37 3.76 -1.25
C GLU A 55 -3.12 3.25 0.17
N CYS A 56 -2.79 1.97 0.27
CA CYS A 56 -2.43 1.26 1.49
C CYS A 56 -1.17 0.45 1.21
N TRP A 57 -0.12 0.67 1.99
CA TRP A 57 1.13 -0.08 1.87
C TRP A 57 1.61 -0.55 3.23
N GLY A 58 2.23 -1.71 3.27
CA GLY A 58 2.62 -2.31 4.53
C GLY A 58 3.54 -3.49 4.34
N ALA A 59 4.19 -3.90 5.41
CA ALA A 59 5.06 -5.06 5.39
C ALA A 59 4.84 -5.95 6.61
N THR A 60 5.03 -7.24 6.42
CA THR A 60 5.00 -8.25 7.49
C THR A 60 5.95 -9.39 7.14
N SER A 61 5.99 -10.44 7.96
CA SER A 61 6.76 -11.64 7.67
C SER A 61 5.92 -12.88 7.94
N THR A 62 6.18 -13.96 7.21
CA THR A 62 5.51 -15.24 7.43
C THR A 62 6.49 -16.40 7.33
N PRO A 63 6.40 -17.41 8.21
CA PRO A 63 7.14 -18.65 8.03
C PRO A 63 6.63 -19.34 6.76
N THR A 64 7.54 -19.71 5.87
CA THR A 64 7.22 -20.34 4.60
C THR A 64 7.96 -21.66 4.50
N SER A 65 7.25 -22.69 4.05
CA SER A 65 7.83 -23.98 3.70
C SER A 65 7.32 -24.40 2.33
N THR A 66 8.14 -24.26 1.29
CA THR A 66 7.80 -24.76 -0.05
C THR A 66 8.25 -26.22 -0.15
N ASN A 67 7.31 -27.14 -0.01
CA ASN A 67 7.58 -28.59 -0.05
C ASN A 67 6.56 -29.36 -0.89
N VAL A 68 5.58 -28.65 -1.48
CA VAL A 68 4.61 -29.24 -2.40
C VAL A 68 5.08 -29.05 -3.82
N GLN A 69 5.19 -30.14 -4.57
CA GLN A 69 5.73 -30.10 -5.93
C GLN A 69 4.69 -29.61 -6.94
N TRP A 70 5.10 -28.70 -7.83
CA TRP A 70 4.31 -28.26 -8.97
C TRP A 70 5.21 -28.09 -10.20
N GLY A 71 5.27 -29.13 -11.02
CA GLY A 71 6.19 -29.18 -12.16
C GLY A 71 7.65 -29.06 -11.71
N GLY A 72 8.39 -28.13 -12.34
CA GLY A 72 9.79 -27.81 -12.02
C GLY A 72 9.97 -26.88 -10.81
N MET A 73 8.91 -26.60 -10.06
CA MET A 73 8.92 -25.69 -8.90
C MET A 73 8.30 -26.36 -7.67
N THR A 74 8.42 -25.70 -6.52
CA THR A 74 7.69 -26.08 -5.31
C THR A 74 6.96 -24.87 -4.73
N TYR A 75 5.91 -25.13 -3.98
CA TYR A 75 5.14 -24.09 -3.31
C TYR A 75 4.78 -24.46 -1.87
N ASP A 76 4.50 -23.44 -1.05
CA ASP A 76 3.93 -23.58 0.28
C ASP A 76 2.42 -23.81 0.14
N GLY A 77 1.93 -24.97 0.59
CA GLY A 77 0.51 -25.31 0.54
C GLY A 77 -0.39 -24.41 1.41
N THR A 78 0.20 -23.58 2.26
CA THR A 78 -0.51 -22.60 3.09
C THR A 78 -0.76 -21.31 2.31
N MET A 79 -2.03 -20.97 2.09
CA MET A 79 -2.40 -19.67 1.53
C MET A 79 -2.11 -18.54 2.52
N ARG A 80 -1.36 -17.54 2.09
CA ARG A 80 -0.94 -16.36 2.88
C ARG A 80 -1.69 -15.10 2.43
N GLY A 81 -1.46 -13.99 3.13
CA GLY A 81 -2.06 -12.70 2.83
C GLY A 81 -3.45 -12.51 3.43
N GLY A 82 -4.31 -11.73 2.77
CA GLY A 82 -5.68 -11.48 3.25
C GLY A 82 -5.78 -10.60 4.51
N HIS A 83 -4.74 -9.86 4.86
CA HIS A 83 -4.77 -8.88 5.96
C HIS A 83 -5.82 -7.80 5.65
N ALA A 84 -6.73 -7.54 6.59
CA ALA A 84 -7.74 -6.49 6.44
C ALA A 84 -7.08 -5.13 6.19
N LEU A 85 -7.57 -4.40 5.19
CA LEU A 85 -7.15 -3.03 4.92
C LEU A 85 -7.68 -2.09 6.02
N PRO A 86 -7.07 -0.90 6.21
CA PRO A 86 -7.56 0.10 7.17
C PRO A 86 -8.98 0.60 6.87
N PHE A 87 -9.43 0.47 5.63
CA PHE A 87 -10.78 0.78 5.16
C PHE A 87 -11.06 -0.02 3.88
N ALA A 88 -12.33 -0.22 3.55
CA ALA A 88 -12.74 -0.82 2.29
C ALA A 88 -12.63 0.19 1.13
N LEU A 89 -12.16 -0.27 -0.01
CA LEU A 89 -12.14 0.46 -1.28
C LEU A 89 -13.48 0.27 -1.99
N THR A 90 -14.01 1.33 -2.58
CA THR A 90 -15.22 1.30 -3.42
C THR A 90 -14.93 0.66 -4.79
N ASN A 91 -13.74 0.91 -5.33
CA ASN A 91 -13.21 0.24 -6.51
C ASN A 91 -11.74 -0.13 -6.27
N LEU A 92 -11.38 -1.38 -6.53
CA LEU A 92 -9.99 -1.82 -6.49
C LEU A 92 -9.32 -1.50 -7.82
N VAL A 93 -8.21 -0.74 -7.77
CA VAL A 93 -7.42 -0.39 -8.96
C VAL A 93 -6.20 -1.30 -9.09
N HIS A 94 -5.48 -1.53 -8.00
CA HIS A 94 -4.28 -2.38 -7.98
C HIS A 94 -4.12 -3.07 -6.64
N ALA A 95 -3.63 -4.30 -6.65
CA ALA A 95 -3.24 -5.03 -5.46
C ALA A 95 -2.08 -5.97 -5.78
N ASP A 96 -0.94 -5.75 -5.14
CA ASP A 96 0.20 -6.64 -5.24
C ASP A 96 0.75 -7.03 -3.86
N VAL A 97 1.60 -8.03 -3.93
CA VAL A 97 2.51 -8.41 -2.86
C VAL A 97 3.84 -8.75 -3.50
N VAL A 98 4.93 -8.35 -2.86
CA VAL A 98 6.29 -8.74 -3.21
C VAL A 98 6.87 -9.53 -2.04
N ILE A 99 7.59 -10.59 -2.36
CA ILE A 99 8.29 -11.41 -1.38
C ILE A 99 9.77 -11.01 -1.39
N GLU A 100 10.31 -10.73 -0.22
CA GLU A 100 11.73 -10.50 -0.02
C GLU A 100 12.26 -11.58 0.93
N ASP A 101 13.29 -12.30 0.49
CA ASP A 101 14.05 -13.21 1.35
C ASP A 101 15.41 -12.60 1.69
N PRO A 102 15.70 -12.34 2.97
CA PRO A 102 17.03 -11.90 3.39
C PRO A 102 18.14 -12.93 3.10
N GLY A 103 17.78 -14.17 2.76
CA GLY A 103 18.68 -15.24 2.33
C GLY A 103 19.06 -15.27 0.86
N GLY A 104 18.42 -14.46 0.00
CA GLY A 104 18.74 -14.39 -1.43
C GLY A 104 18.19 -15.53 -2.31
N GLY A 105 17.13 -16.25 -1.89
CA GLY A 105 16.47 -17.23 -2.76
C GLY A 105 15.59 -16.61 -3.85
N ALA A 106 15.17 -17.43 -4.83
CA ALA A 106 14.27 -17.03 -5.91
C ALA A 106 12.81 -17.37 -5.56
N PHE A 107 11.99 -16.34 -5.35
CA PHE A 107 10.60 -16.48 -4.89
C PHE A 107 9.61 -15.69 -5.74
N TRP A 108 8.39 -16.20 -5.81
CA TRP A 108 7.26 -15.48 -6.40
C TRP A 108 6.00 -15.64 -5.55
N PRO A 109 5.22 -14.57 -5.38
CA PRO A 109 3.86 -14.69 -4.88
C PRO A 109 2.95 -15.14 -6.03
N GLY A 110 2.41 -16.35 -5.93
CA GLY A 110 1.33 -16.81 -6.79
C GLY A 110 0.03 -16.18 -6.30
N VAL A 111 -0.21 -14.93 -6.70
CA VAL A 111 -1.44 -14.20 -6.34
C VAL A 111 -2.64 -15.00 -6.84
N HIS A 112 -3.54 -15.32 -5.91
CA HIS A 112 -4.69 -16.20 -6.16
C HIS A 112 -6.01 -15.43 -6.09
N THR A 113 -6.14 -14.48 -5.16
CA THR A 113 -7.39 -13.72 -4.99
C THR A 113 -7.11 -12.31 -4.51
N VAL A 114 -7.78 -11.33 -5.11
CA VAL A 114 -7.71 -9.91 -4.75
C VAL A 114 -9.04 -9.45 -4.16
N PHE A 115 -8.99 -8.45 -3.28
CA PHE A 115 -10.16 -7.94 -2.55
C PHE A 115 -10.13 -6.41 -2.49
N GLY A 116 -11.30 -5.79 -2.34
CA GLY A 116 -11.41 -4.36 -2.06
C GLY A 116 -11.19 -3.99 -0.59
N ASP A 117 -11.18 -4.97 0.32
CA ASP A 117 -11.13 -4.74 1.77
C ASP A 117 -9.96 -5.45 2.46
N LYS A 118 -9.12 -6.16 1.71
CA LYS A 118 -8.01 -6.99 2.21
C LYS A 118 -6.82 -6.97 1.24
N ALA A 119 -5.63 -7.25 1.76
CA ALA A 119 -4.46 -7.61 0.96
C ALA A 119 -4.76 -8.82 0.05
N PRO A 120 -4.06 -8.97 -1.09
CA PRO A 120 -4.19 -10.16 -1.91
C PRO A 120 -3.85 -11.42 -1.11
N LYS A 121 -4.54 -12.52 -1.42
CA LYS A 121 -4.16 -13.87 -0.99
C LYS A 121 -3.29 -14.53 -2.06
N PHE A 122 -2.28 -15.26 -1.62
CA PHE A 122 -1.28 -15.84 -2.51
C PHE A 122 -0.66 -17.10 -1.90
N PHE A 123 -0.06 -17.92 -2.75
CA PHE A 123 0.88 -18.97 -2.36
C PHE A 123 2.32 -18.48 -2.54
N VAL A 124 3.25 -19.01 -1.75
CA VAL A 124 4.68 -18.74 -1.96
C VAL A 124 5.26 -19.83 -2.84
N LEU A 125 5.90 -19.45 -3.94
CA LEU A 125 6.55 -20.35 -4.88
C LEU A 125 8.07 -20.16 -4.85
N SER A 126 8.81 -21.24 -5.12
CA SER A 126 10.27 -21.29 -5.16
C SER A 126 10.76 -22.29 -6.21
N VAL A 127 11.97 -22.09 -6.74
CA VAL A 127 12.68 -23.02 -7.67
C VAL A 127 13.16 -24.32 -7.00
N GLY A 128 12.78 -24.58 -5.75
CA GLY A 128 13.11 -25.79 -5.01
C GLY A 128 12.62 -25.72 -3.57
N ASN A 129 12.84 -26.80 -2.83
CA ASN A 129 12.42 -26.87 -1.43
C ASN A 129 13.06 -25.75 -0.62
N TYR A 130 12.26 -25.06 0.18
CA TYR A 130 12.70 -23.93 0.98
C TYR A 130 11.95 -23.90 2.31
N SER A 131 12.63 -23.53 3.39
CA SER A 131 11.99 -23.39 4.70
C SER A 131 12.65 -22.29 5.53
N ARG A 132 12.07 -21.07 5.48
CA ARG A 132 12.46 -19.93 6.32
C ARG A 132 11.30 -18.93 6.42
N THR A 133 11.47 -17.94 7.29
CA THR A 133 10.60 -16.76 7.32
C THR A 133 10.98 -15.79 6.20
N VAL A 134 10.01 -15.45 5.35
CA VAL A 134 10.16 -14.43 4.30
C VAL A 134 9.44 -13.14 4.68
N ARG A 135 9.88 -12.01 4.14
CA ARG A 135 9.20 -10.72 4.26
C ARG A 135 8.22 -10.55 3.12
N LEU A 136 7.09 -9.92 3.44
CA LEU A 136 6.00 -9.64 2.54
C LEU A 136 5.81 -8.13 2.51
N HIS A 137 5.79 -7.55 1.32
CA HIS A 137 5.52 -6.14 1.11
C HIS A 137 4.26 -6.01 0.27
N TYR A 138 3.27 -5.27 0.75
CA TYR A 138 1.99 -5.09 0.07
C TYR A 138 1.86 -3.67 -0.45
N TYR A 139 1.29 -3.52 -1.64
CA TYR A 139 0.76 -2.25 -2.12
C TYR A 139 -0.63 -2.45 -2.73
N VAL A 140 -1.61 -1.75 -2.17
CA VAL A 140 -3.01 -1.83 -2.59
C VAL A 140 -3.53 -0.42 -2.83
N THR A 141 -4.14 -0.20 -3.99
CA THR A 141 -4.71 1.09 -4.38
C THR A 141 -6.11 0.94 -4.96
N GLY A 142 -6.88 2.02 -4.88
CA GLY A 142 -8.26 2.05 -5.35
C GLY A 142 -8.92 3.38 -5.08
N THR A 143 -10.25 3.39 -5.05
CA THR A 143 -11.04 4.56 -4.64
C THR A 143 -11.66 4.34 -3.27
N TRP A 144 -11.83 5.40 -2.47
CA TRP A 144 -12.46 5.35 -1.14
C TRP A 144 -13.81 6.06 -1.06
N ARG A 145 -14.19 6.75 -2.13
CA ARG A 145 -15.48 7.41 -2.32
C ARG A 145 -15.86 7.38 -3.80
#